data_AF-A0A3S1NDG2-F1
#
_entry.id   AF-A0A3S1NDG2-F1
#
_cell.length_a   1.000
_cell.length_b   1.000
_cell.length_c   1.000
_cell.angle_alpha   90.00
_cell.angle_beta   90.00
_cell.angle_gamma   90.00
#
_symmetry.space_group_name_H-M   'P 1'
#
loop_
_entity.id
_entity.type
_entity.pdbx_description
1 polymer ?
#
loop_
_entity_poly.entity_id
_entity_poly.type
_entity_poly.pdbx_seq_one_letter_code
_entity_poly.pdbx_strand_id
1 'polypeptide(L)'
;MMPADESWAIVDTHQHFQSLSDAAYPWLDPDRPEPLEGDLGPIRRDYLPANYKADMEGLSIVKTVHVQNGRNPHDPLDETRWLSTLARQESMPDAIVAYADLSAPGVERLLEAHARYPRVRGIRQILNWHDEPRLRTRPPRI
;
A
#
# COMPACT_ATOMS: atom_id res chain seq x y z
N MET A 1 21.26 -9.19 -31.80
CA MET A 1 20.52 -8.88 -30.56
C MET A 1 21.33 -9.49 -29.44
N MET A 2 22.04 -8.67 -28.66
CA MET A 2 22.77 -9.15 -27.49
C MET A 2 21.72 -9.60 -26.45
N PRO A 3 21.90 -10.73 -25.74
CA PRO A 3 21.06 -11.03 -24.60
C PRO A 3 21.21 -9.87 -23.60
N ALA A 4 20.09 -9.39 -23.06
CA ALA A 4 20.15 -8.38 -22.02
C ALA A 4 21.08 -8.90 -20.92
N ASP A 5 22.07 -8.08 -20.56
CA ASP A 5 22.97 -8.32 -19.45
C ASP A 5 22.13 -8.58 -18.18
N GLU A 6 22.25 -9.79 -17.61
CA GLU A 6 21.54 -10.27 -16.41
C GLU A 6 21.95 -9.51 -15.13
N SER A 7 22.68 -8.40 -15.21
CA SER A 7 23.39 -7.81 -14.07
C SER A 7 22.56 -6.93 -13.12
N TRP A 8 21.25 -6.74 -13.32
CA TRP A 8 20.44 -5.87 -12.46
C TRP A 8 19.12 -6.52 -12.01
N ALA A 9 19.21 -7.43 -11.05
CA ALA A 9 18.05 -7.85 -10.28
C ALA A 9 17.50 -6.65 -9.48
N ILE A 10 16.24 -6.30 -9.70
CA ILE A 10 15.59 -5.14 -9.09
C ILE A 10 14.63 -5.61 -7.99
N VAL A 11 14.71 -4.97 -6.83
CA VAL A 11 13.66 -5.03 -5.83
C VAL A 11 12.88 -3.73 -5.92
N ASP A 12 11.60 -3.81 -6.26
CA ASP A 12 10.71 -2.67 -6.16
C ASP A 12 10.31 -2.50 -4.69
N THR A 13 10.90 -1.49 -4.05
CA THR A 13 10.72 -1.27 -2.61
C THR A 13 9.46 -0.49 -2.26
N HIS A 14 8.67 -0.04 -3.24
CA HIS A 14 7.47 0.73 -2.97
C HIS A 14 6.48 0.64 -4.14
N GLN A 15 5.49 -0.22 -3.99
CA GLN A 15 4.32 -0.26 -4.86
C GLN A 15 3.02 -0.39 -4.06
N HIS A 16 1.89 -0.18 -4.73
CA HIS A 16 0.56 -0.34 -4.18
C HIS A 16 -0.27 -1.26 -5.06
N PHE A 17 -0.78 -2.35 -4.48
CA PHE A 17 -1.93 -3.07 -4.99
C PHE A 17 -3.21 -2.44 -4.46
N GLN A 18 -4.26 -2.54 -5.26
CA GLN A 18 -5.56 -1.95 -5.00
C GLN A 18 -6.67 -2.81 -5.57
N SER A 19 -7.72 -3.03 -4.78
CA SER A 19 -8.99 -3.60 -5.27
C SER A 19 -10.14 -2.73 -4.77
N LEU A 20 -10.62 -1.85 -5.65
CA LEU A 20 -11.80 -1.02 -5.41
C LEU A 20 -13.09 -1.86 -5.49
N SER A 21 -13.02 -3.04 -6.11
CA SER A 21 -14.14 -3.97 -6.20
C SER A 21 -14.55 -4.58 -4.85
N ASP A 22 -13.65 -4.66 -3.87
CA ASP A 22 -13.87 -5.43 -2.63
C ASP A 22 -13.67 -4.65 -1.32
N ALA A 23 -13.20 -3.41 -1.40
CA ALA A 23 -12.99 -2.55 -0.23
C ALA A 23 -13.00 -1.07 -0.56
N ALA A 24 -13.26 -0.26 0.46
CA ALA A 24 -13.25 1.19 0.36
C ALA A 24 -11.83 1.75 0.52
N TYR A 25 -11.53 2.78 -0.28
CA TYR A 25 -10.32 3.59 -0.21
C TYR A 25 -10.74 5.06 -0.18
N PRO A 26 -10.96 5.66 1.00
CA PRO A 26 -11.57 7.01 1.09
C PRO A 26 -10.83 8.10 0.30
N TRP A 27 -9.52 7.95 0.13
CA TRP A 27 -8.71 8.91 -0.61
C TRP A 27 -8.91 8.83 -2.14
N LEU A 28 -9.46 7.71 -2.64
CA LEU A 28 -9.79 7.47 -4.06
C LEU A 28 -11.27 7.66 -4.39
N ASP A 29 -12.11 7.92 -3.38
CA ASP A 29 -13.54 8.11 -3.55
C ASP A 29 -13.83 9.18 -4.63
N PRO A 30 -14.64 8.88 -5.66
CA PRO A 30 -15.01 9.86 -6.69
C PRO A 30 -15.77 11.07 -6.15
N ASP A 31 -16.51 10.91 -5.06
CA ASP A 31 -17.36 11.95 -4.48
C ASP A 31 -16.63 12.77 -3.40
N ARG A 32 -15.32 12.56 -3.22
CA ARG A 32 -14.49 13.35 -2.31
C ARG A 32 -14.45 14.82 -2.77
N PRO A 33 -14.80 15.78 -1.90
CA PRO A 33 -15.00 17.18 -2.28
C PRO A 33 -13.74 17.90 -2.79
N GLU A 34 -12.55 17.48 -2.35
CA GLU A 34 -11.26 18.06 -2.79
C GLU A 34 -10.14 16.99 -2.79
N PRO A 35 -9.83 16.36 -3.94
CA PRO A 35 -8.61 15.58 -4.08
C PRO A 35 -7.40 16.51 -4.05
N LEU A 36 -6.48 16.25 -3.13
CA LEU A 36 -5.21 16.99 -3.02
C LEU A 36 -4.19 16.51 -4.06
N GLU A 37 -4.46 15.37 -4.66
CA GLU A 37 -3.58 14.58 -5.50
C GLU A 37 -3.78 14.88 -7.01
N GLY A 38 -4.73 15.75 -7.36
CA GLY A 38 -5.11 16.03 -8.75
C GLY A 38 -6.15 15.05 -9.28
N ASP A 39 -6.14 14.82 -10.61
CA ASP A 39 -7.06 13.87 -11.24
C ASP A 39 -6.66 12.42 -10.94
N LEU A 40 -7.48 11.75 -10.13
CA LEU A 40 -7.31 10.35 -9.74
C LEU A 40 -7.97 9.36 -10.70
N GLY A 41 -8.70 9.84 -11.72
CA GLY A 41 -9.41 9.00 -12.70
C GLY A 41 -8.58 7.83 -13.26
N PRO A 42 -7.32 8.05 -13.70
CA PRO A 42 -6.48 6.98 -14.25
C PRO A 42 -6.16 5.84 -13.28
N ILE A 43 -6.17 6.10 -11.97
CA ILE A 43 -5.84 5.12 -10.93
C ILE A 43 -7.06 4.63 -10.14
N ARG A 44 -8.26 5.14 -10.41
CA ARG A 44 -9.54 4.68 -9.84
C ARG A 44 -10.00 3.37 -10.47
N ARG A 45 -9.18 2.34 -10.34
CA ARG A 45 -9.42 0.99 -10.86
C ARG A 45 -8.71 -0.05 -9.99
N ASP A 46 -9.07 -1.31 -10.18
CA ASP A 46 -8.30 -2.41 -9.61
C ASP A 46 -6.89 -2.44 -10.22
N TYR A 47 -5.89 -2.57 -9.36
CA TYR A 47 -4.49 -2.72 -9.72
C TYR A 47 -3.91 -3.89 -8.92
N LEU A 48 -3.82 -5.04 -9.60
CA LEU A 48 -3.50 -6.33 -9.01
C LEU A 48 -2.18 -6.89 -9.58
N PRO A 49 -1.66 -8.01 -9.04
CA PRO A 49 -0.42 -8.64 -9.50
C PRO A 49 -0.28 -8.81 -11.02
N ALA A 50 -1.36 -9.16 -11.73
CA ALA A 50 -1.34 -9.29 -13.18
C ALA A 50 -1.03 -7.95 -13.88
N ASN A 51 -1.64 -6.85 -13.41
CA ASN A 51 -1.42 -5.51 -13.95
C ASN A 51 0.02 -5.07 -13.70
N TYR A 52 0.51 -5.26 -12.48
CA TYR A 52 1.90 -4.94 -12.12
C TYR A 52 2.91 -5.71 -12.98
N LYS A 53 2.71 -7.03 -13.16
CA LYS A 53 3.59 -7.86 -14.01
C LYS A 53 3.62 -7.36 -15.46
N ALA A 54 2.48 -6.93 -15.99
CA ALA A 54 2.39 -6.37 -17.34
C ALA A 54 3.10 -5.01 -17.45
N ASP A 55 2.90 -4.10 -16.49
CA ASP A 55 3.52 -2.77 -16.52
C ASP A 55 5.04 -2.83 -16.34
N MET A 56 5.53 -3.83 -15.59
CA MET A 56 6.96 -4.04 -15.33
C MET A 56 7.64 -4.96 -16.37
N GLU A 57 6.96 -5.32 -17.46
CA GLU A 57 7.53 -6.17 -18.50
C GLU A 57 8.85 -5.59 -19.04
N GLY A 58 9.88 -6.43 -19.14
CA GLY A 58 11.23 -6.02 -19.54
C GLY A 58 12.12 -5.52 -18.41
N LEU A 59 11.59 -5.32 -17.20
CA LEU A 59 12.38 -5.07 -15.99
C LEU A 59 12.62 -6.38 -15.23
N SER A 60 13.83 -6.55 -14.70
CA SER A 60 14.18 -7.72 -13.87
C SER A 60 13.71 -7.55 -12.43
N ILE A 61 12.41 -7.30 -12.21
CA ILE A 61 11.82 -7.22 -10.86
C ILE A 61 11.80 -8.62 -10.24
N VAL A 62 12.67 -8.84 -9.25
CA VAL A 62 12.76 -10.13 -8.55
C VAL A 62 11.95 -10.18 -7.27
N LYS A 63 11.64 -9.02 -6.68
CA LYS A 63 10.82 -8.89 -5.45
C LYS A 63 10.08 -7.57 -5.40
N THR A 64 8.96 -7.54 -4.67
CA THR A 64 8.20 -6.30 -4.44
C THR A 64 7.83 -6.08 -2.98
N VAL A 65 7.76 -4.81 -2.59
CA VAL A 65 7.27 -4.38 -1.28
C VAL A 65 5.98 -3.60 -1.48
N HIS A 66 4.88 -4.12 -0.94
CA HIS A 66 3.63 -3.37 -0.87
C HIS A 66 3.67 -2.45 0.36
N VAL A 67 3.35 -1.19 0.14
CA VAL A 67 3.22 -0.21 1.22
C VAL A 67 1.74 0.11 1.42
N GLN A 68 1.24 0.16 2.66
CA GLN A 68 -0.19 0.35 2.96
C GLN A 68 -0.83 1.42 2.08
N ASN A 69 -2.00 1.16 1.54
CA ASN A 69 -2.67 2.00 0.55
C ASN A 69 -3.99 2.55 1.09
N GLY A 70 -4.25 2.44 2.40
CA GLY A 70 -5.44 2.98 3.03
C GLY A 70 -6.72 2.17 2.76
N ARG A 71 -6.60 0.86 2.50
CA ARG A 71 -7.74 -0.05 2.38
C ARG A 71 -8.51 -0.10 3.70
N ASN A 72 -9.82 0.07 3.64
CA ASN A 72 -10.77 -0.08 4.75
C ASN A 72 -10.36 0.68 6.03
N PRO A 73 -10.78 1.95 6.18
CA PRO A 73 -10.37 2.78 7.32
C PRO A 73 -10.87 2.28 8.68
N HIS A 74 -11.83 1.36 8.71
CA HIS A 74 -12.43 0.84 9.93
C HIS A 74 -11.70 -0.40 10.48
N ASP A 75 -10.85 -1.05 9.68
CA ASP A 75 -10.06 -2.20 10.09
C ASP A 75 -8.62 -2.11 9.55
N PRO A 76 -7.69 -1.53 10.33
CA PRO A 76 -6.28 -1.41 9.95
C PRO A 76 -5.56 -2.72 9.62
N LEU A 77 -6.09 -3.88 10.05
CA LEU A 77 -5.50 -5.19 9.78
C LEU A 77 -5.96 -5.78 8.44
N ASP A 78 -7.03 -5.22 7.87
CA ASP A 78 -7.70 -5.73 6.68
C ASP A 78 -6.81 -5.78 5.44
N GLU A 79 -6.06 -4.72 5.19
CA GLU A 79 -5.09 -4.68 4.10
C GLU A 79 -4.02 -5.76 4.23
N THR A 80 -3.52 -5.99 5.44
CA THR A 80 -2.48 -7.00 5.69
C THR A 80 -3.03 -8.42 5.48
N ARG A 81 -4.28 -8.68 5.87
CA ARG A 81 -4.95 -9.97 5.62
C ARG A 81 -5.14 -10.22 4.13
N TRP A 82 -5.62 -9.22 3.42
CA TRP A 82 -5.82 -9.28 1.98
C TRP A 82 -4.50 -9.52 1.24
N LEU A 83 -3.45 -8.74 1.52
CA LEU A 83 -2.12 -8.92 0.93
C LEU A 83 -1.49 -10.27 1.26
N SER A 84 -1.73 -10.80 2.47
CA SER A 84 -1.24 -12.12 2.85
C SER A 84 -1.94 -13.24 2.08
N THR A 85 -3.22 -13.06 1.72
CA THR A 85 -3.96 -13.97 0.84
C THR A 85 -3.45 -13.85 -0.59
N LEU A 86 -3.29 -12.63 -1.08
CA LEU A 86 -2.76 -12.34 -2.41
C LEU A 86 -1.36 -12.93 -2.61
N ALA A 87 -0.47 -12.77 -1.63
CA ALA A 87 0.88 -13.32 -1.69
C ALA A 87 0.94 -14.85 -1.66
N ARG A 88 -0.09 -15.53 -1.14
CA ARG A 88 -0.22 -17.00 -1.24
C ARG A 88 -0.69 -17.45 -2.61
N GLN A 89 -1.48 -16.64 -3.31
CA GLN A 89 -2.07 -16.96 -4.61
C GLN A 89 -1.12 -16.58 -5.75
N GLU A 90 -0.52 -15.40 -5.68
CA GLU A 90 0.21 -14.74 -6.78
C GLU A 90 1.72 -14.67 -6.55
N SER A 91 2.19 -15.17 -5.41
CA SER A 91 3.58 -15.07 -4.94
C SER A 91 4.09 -13.64 -4.77
N MET A 92 3.21 -12.64 -4.66
CA MET A 92 3.56 -11.24 -4.40
C MET A 92 2.48 -10.51 -3.57
N PRO A 93 2.85 -9.53 -2.73
CA PRO A 93 4.20 -8.96 -2.56
C PRO A 93 5.13 -9.82 -1.70
N ASP A 94 6.44 -9.57 -1.79
CA ASP A 94 7.47 -10.21 -0.96
C ASP A 94 7.47 -9.70 0.48
N ALA A 95 7.22 -8.40 0.64
CA ALA A 95 7.06 -7.76 1.94
C ALA A 95 5.88 -6.79 1.96
N ILE A 96 5.36 -6.56 3.16
CA ILE A 96 4.24 -5.68 3.46
C ILE A 96 4.71 -4.64 4.48
N VAL A 97 4.51 -3.36 4.18
CA VAL A 97 4.60 -2.26 5.13
C VAL A 97 3.17 -1.87 5.50
N ALA A 98 2.70 -2.32 6.66
CA ALA A 98 1.31 -2.22 7.07
C ALA A 98 0.95 -0.83 7.63
N TYR A 99 -0.34 -0.55 7.80
CA TYR A 99 -0.81 0.66 8.47
C TYR A 99 -1.01 0.42 9.97
N ALA A 100 -0.62 1.41 10.78
CA ALA A 100 -1.11 1.57 12.14
C ALA A 100 -1.10 3.07 12.48
N ASP A 101 -2.11 3.51 13.24
CA ASP A 101 -2.03 4.81 13.91
C ASP A 101 -1.17 4.66 15.16
N LEU A 102 0.07 5.13 15.08
CA LEU A 102 1.05 5.03 16.16
C LEU A 102 0.73 5.91 17.36
N SER A 103 -0.27 6.79 17.25
CA SER A 103 -0.76 7.60 18.37
C SER A 103 -1.96 6.98 19.11
N ALA A 104 -2.56 5.93 18.55
CA ALA A 104 -3.77 5.34 19.10
C ALA A 104 -3.49 4.64 20.45
N PRO A 105 -4.34 4.85 21.48
CA PRO A 105 -4.28 4.07 22.70
C PRO A 105 -4.47 2.58 22.38
N GLY A 106 -3.46 1.75 22.66
CA GLY A 106 -3.50 0.30 22.41
C GLY A 106 -3.02 -0.14 21.02
N VAL A 107 -2.27 0.71 20.31
CA VAL A 107 -1.62 0.36 19.03
C VAL A 107 -0.77 -0.91 19.13
N GLU A 108 -0.22 -1.22 20.30
CA GLU A 108 0.58 -2.42 20.56
C GLU A 108 -0.17 -3.70 20.18
N ARG A 109 -1.47 -3.78 20.48
CA ARG A 109 -2.30 -4.94 20.11
C ARG A 109 -2.44 -5.10 18.60
N LEU A 110 -2.53 -3.98 17.88
CA LEU A 110 -2.58 -3.98 16.42
C LEU A 110 -1.21 -4.38 15.83
N LEU A 111 -0.11 -3.87 16.39
CA LEU A 111 1.25 -4.26 15.97
C LEU A 111 1.49 -5.76 16.22
N GLU A 112 1.06 -6.30 17.36
CA GLU A 112 1.09 -7.74 17.64
C GLU A 112 0.26 -8.54 16.64
N ALA A 113 -0.91 -8.02 16.22
CA ALA A 113 -1.74 -8.67 15.21
C ALA A 113 -1.04 -8.68 13.84
N HIS A 114 -0.44 -7.57 13.42
CA HIS A 114 0.37 -7.47 12.20
C HIS A 114 1.58 -8.41 12.24
N ALA A 115 2.26 -8.52 13.37
CA ALA A 115 3.44 -9.38 13.55
C ALA A 115 3.15 -10.89 13.35
N ARG A 116 1.88 -11.30 13.38
CA ARG A 116 1.47 -12.69 13.06
C ARG A 116 1.55 -13.00 11.56
N TYR A 117 1.70 -11.99 10.70
CA TYR A 117 1.82 -12.15 9.26
C TYR A 117 3.30 -12.13 8.83
N PRO A 118 3.89 -13.25 8.36
CA PRO A 118 5.34 -13.36 8.13
C PRO A 118 5.95 -12.41 7.09
N ARG A 119 5.10 -11.84 6.23
CA ARG A 119 5.50 -10.87 5.19
C ARG A 119 5.47 -9.43 5.68
N VAL A 120 4.92 -9.14 6.86
CA VAL A 120 4.98 -7.79 7.43
C VAL A 120 6.41 -7.48 7.88
N ARG A 121 6.94 -6.36 7.40
CA ARG A 121 8.33 -5.91 7.66
C ARG A 121 8.43 -4.49 8.19
N GLY A 122 7.32 -3.77 8.28
CA GLY A 122 7.31 -2.41 8.80
C GLY A 122 5.91 -1.83 8.88
N ILE A 123 5.85 -0.59 9.35
CA ILE A 123 4.63 0.20 9.48
C ILE A 123 4.81 1.54 8.76
N ARG A 124 3.78 2.00 8.05
CA ARG A 124 3.69 3.36 7.52
C ARG A 124 2.43 4.04 8.03
N GLN A 125 2.61 5.15 8.73
CA GLN A 125 1.56 6.14 8.97
C GLN A 125 1.83 7.37 8.08
N ILE A 126 0.83 7.84 7.34
CA ILE A 126 0.98 9.03 6.50
C ILE A 126 0.88 10.25 7.43
N LEU A 127 1.97 11.00 7.56
CA LEU A 127 2.11 12.12 8.50
C LEU A 127 2.29 13.47 7.78
N ASN A 128 1.70 13.61 6.58
CA ASN A 128 1.79 14.85 5.81
C ASN A 128 1.40 16.03 6.70
N TRP A 129 2.27 17.03 6.72
CA TRP A 129 2.12 18.23 7.53
C TRP A 129 2.30 19.45 6.63
N HIS A 130 1.46 20.45 6.85
CA HIS A 130 1.44 21.70 6.10
C HIS A 130 0.77 22.77 6.96
N ASP A 131 1.04 24.07 6.77
CA ASP A 131 0.37 25.11 7.57
C ASP A 131 -1.15 25.15 7.36
N GLU A 132 -1.61 24.98 6.12
CA GLU A 132 -3.04 24.81 5.81
C GLU A 132 -3.61 23.51 6.38
N PRO A 133 -4.62 23.55 7.29
CA PRO A 133 -5.15 22.36 7.95
C PRO A 133 -5.70 21.28 7.00
N ARG A 134 -6.30 21.69 5.87
CA ARG A 134 -6.83 20.76 4.87
C ARG A 134 -5.76 19.88 4.21
N LEU A 135 -4.50 20.31 4.23
CA LEU A 135 -3.35 19.59 3.65
C LEU A 135 -2.63 18.71 4.69
N ARG A 136 -3.14 18.61 5.92
CA ARG A 136 -2.56 17.81 7.00
C ARG A 136 -3.27 16.46 7.09
N THR A 137 -2.50 15.39 7.20
CA THR A 137 -3.01 14.07 7.61
C THR A 137 -2.55 13.66 9.01
N ARG A 138 -1.61 14.42 9.59
CA ARG A 138 -1.18 14.27 10.99
C ARG A 138 -2.23 14.87 11.96
N PRO A 139 -2.65 14.15 13.02
CA PRO A 139 -3.44 14.75 14.08
C PRO A 139 -2.67 15.89 14.79
N PRO A 140 -3.35 16.95 15.27
CA PRO A 140 -2.70 18.05 15.97
C PRO A 140 -1.88 17.55 17.17
N ARG A 141 -0.75 18.22 17.46
CA ARG A 141 0.05 17.91 18.66
C ARG A 141 -0.83 18.14 19.89
N ILE A 142 -0.94 17.13 20.76
CA ILE A 142 -1.46 17.26 22.13
C ILE A 142 -0.48 18.10 22.94
#